data_AF-A0A7W0ST61-F1
#
_entry.id   AF-A0A7W0ST61-F1
#
_cell.length_a   1.000
_cell.length_b   1.000
_cell.length_c   1.000
_cell.angle_alpha   90.00
_cell.angle_beta   90.00
_cell.angle_gamma   90.00
#
_symmetry.space_group_name_H-M   'P 1'
#
loop_
_entity.id
_entity.type
_entity.pdbx_description
1 polymer ?
#
loop_
_entity_poly.entity_id
_entity_poly.type
_entity_poly.pdbx_seq_one_letter_code
_entity_poly.pdbx_strand_id
1 'polypeptide(L)'
;NSPVAPYDLSGDLAAIEWMRENLVGLPTILEAPSLVNGWGGRISALTGYPTVIGVVPVQKQQRPGMERLVDWRYADVTAVYSGREGFDEIEPILQDYGVRLIYVGALERATYPAEALDRFDEAAAAGNLDVLYRAEGVTIYFYGGARESREPFDS
;
A
#
# COMPACT_ATOMS: atom_id res chain seq x y z
N ASN A 1 6.66 23.89 -7.75
CA ASN A 1 7.51 22.76 -7.35
C ASN A 1 8.27 23.11 -6.09
N SER A 2 7.68 22.84 -4.93
CA SER A 2 8.46 22.81 -3.69
C SER A 2 9.36 21.55 -3.74
N PRO A 3 10.64 21.64 -3.36
CA PRO A 3 11.49 20.45 -3.30
C PRO A 3 10.91 19.49 -2.25
N VAL A 4 10.52 18.30 -2.69
CA VAL A 4 10.19 17.21 -1.77
C VAL A 4 11.46 16.93 -0.97
N ALA A 5 11.39 16.99 0.35
CA ALA A 5 12.53 16.65 1.20
C ALA A 5 13.04 15.25 0.82
N PRO A 6 14.36 15.02 0.75
CA PRO A 6 14.89 13.70 0.46
C PRO A 6 14.40 12.71 1.53
N TYR A 7 13.84 11.59 1.09
CA TYR A 7 13.41 10.49 1.96
C TYR A 7 14.34 9.29 1.75
N ASP A 8 14.71 8.64 2.85
CA ASP A 8 15.59 7.47 2.83
C ASP A 8 14.79 6.18 2.59
N LEU A 9 15.16 5.42 1.57
CA LEU A 9 14.52 4.17 1.18
C LEU A 9 15.25 2.93 1.69
N SER A 10 16.31 3.09 2.51
CA SER A 10 17.05 1.97 3.09
C SER A 10 16.15 0.97 3.84
N GLY A 11 15.12 1.46 4.53
CA GLY A 11 14.13 0.64 5.23
C GLY A 11 13.28 -0.25 4.31
N ASP A 12 13.14 0.10 3.02
CA ASP A 12 12.41 -0.74 2.07
C ASP A 12 13.14 -2.08 1.86
N LEU A 13 14.47 -2.09 1.81
CA LEU A 13 15.25 -3.31 1.59
C LEU A 13 15.00 -4.34 2.70
N ALA A 14 15.13 -3.92 3.96
CA ALA A 14 14.90 -4.78 5.11
C ALA A 14 13.45 -5.32 5.13
N ALA A 15 12.47 -4.47 4.79
CA ALA A 15 11.08 -4.88 4.70
C ALA A 15 10.84 -5.88 3.55
N ILE A 16 11.47 -5.69 2.39
CA ILE A 16 11.38 -6.60 1.23
C ILE A 16 11.99 -7.95 1.52
N GLU A 17 13.16 -7.98 2.16
CA GLU A 17 13.81 -9.22 2.59
C GLU A 17 12.91 -9.97 3.58
N TRP A 18 12.39 -9.27 4.59
CA TRP A 18 11.43 -9.86 5.53
C TRP A 18 10.18 -10.42 4.82
N MET A 19 9.58 -9.67 3.88
CA MET A 19 8.40 -10.14 3.14
C MET A 19 8.69 -11.44 2.36
N ARG A 20 9.84 -11.52 1.68
CA ARG A 20 10.23 -12.71 0.90
C ARG A 20 10.48 -13.94 1.77
N GLU A 21 10.95 -13.75 2.99
CA GLU A 21 11.25 -14.83 3.92
C GLU A 21 10.02 -15.31 4.70
N ASN A 22 9.06 -14.42 4.97
CA ASN A 22 7.98 -14.66 5.93
C ASN A 22 6.59 -14.78 5.30
N LEU A 23 6.38 -14.26 4.09
CA LEU A 23 5.07 -14.29 3.44
C LEU A 23 5.03 -15.33 2.32
N VAL A 24 3.98 -16.14 2.33
CA VAL A 24 3.70 -17.15 1.30
C VAL A 24 2.68 -16.60 0.30
N GLY A 25 2.79 -17.00 -0.96
CA GLY A 25 1.87 -16.60 -2.01
C GLY A 25 2.14 -15.20 -2.58
N LEU A 26 1.14 -14.64 -3.24
CA LEU A 26 1.21 -13.35 -3.95
C LEU A 26 0.09 -12.41 -3.47
N PRO A 27 0.13 -11.95 -2.21
CA PRO A 27 -0.88 -11.05 -1.69
C PRO A 27 -0.90 -9.71 -2.45
N THR A 28 -2.08 -9.18 -2.72
CA THR A 28 -2.20 -7.83 -3.29
C THR A 28 -1.72 -6.79 -2.28
N ILE A 29 -0.75 -5.98 -2.68
CA ILE A 29 -0.17 -4.92 -1.87
C ILE A 29 -0.72 -3.55 -2.30
N LEU A 30 -1.16 -2.78 -1.31
CA LEU A 30 -1.45 -1.37 -1.44
C LEU A 30 -0.21 -0.57 -1.06
N GLU A 31 0.31 0.24 -1.97
CA GLU A 31 1.46 1.14 -1.79
C GLU A 31 1.20 2.47 -2.50
N ALA A 32 1.98 3.51 -2.21
CA ALA A 32 1.78 4.81 -2.86
C ALA A 32 1.98 4.70 -4.40
N PRO A 33 1.01 5.18 -5.21
CA PRO A 33 1.17 5.23 -6.66
C PRO A 33 2.03 6.43 -7.09
N SER A 34 2.58 6.36 -8.30
CA SER A 34 3.38 7.46 -8.88
C SER A 34 2.78 7.96 -10.20
N LEU A 35 2.74 9.28 -10.36
CA LEU A 35 2.19 9.93 -11.55
C LEU A 35 3.21 10.12 -12.69
N VAL A 36 4.53 10.16 -12.44
CA VAL A 36 5.56 10.21 -13.51
C VAL A 36 7.00 10.12 -12.96
N ASN A 37 7.32 10.87 -11.91
CA ASN A 37 8.66 10.96 -11.33
C ASN A 37 8.57 10.63 -9.84
N GLY A 38 8.89 9.39 -9.47
CA GLY A 38 8.82 8.95 -8.09
C GLY A 38 8.98 7.45 -7.94
N TRP A 39 9.07 7.01 -6.70
CA TRP A 39 9.29 5.61 -6.31
C TRP A 39 7.98 4.84 -6.08
N GLY A 40 6.87 5.29 -6.66
CA GLY A 40 5.59 4.57 -6.53
C GLY A 40 5.60 3.24 -7.28
N GLY A 41 5.01 2.20 -6.70
CA GLY A 41 5.07 0.83 -7.24
C GLY A 41 6.40 0.11 -7.00
N ARG A 42 7.30 0.66 -6.18
CA ARG A 42 8.63 0.08 -5.91
C ARG A 42 8.54 -1.26 -5.18
N ILE A 43 7.58 -1.41 -4.26
CA ILE A 43 7.50 -2.60 -3.43
C ILE A 43 6.99 -3.76 -4.28
N SER A 44 5.89 -3.58 -5.01
CA SER A 44 5.39 -4.59 -5.96
C SER A 44 6.40 -4.94 -7.04
N ALA A 45 7.14 -3.97 -7.57
CA ALA A 45 8.20 -4.23 -8.55
C ALA A 45 9.34 -5.10 -7.98
N LEU A 46 9.69 -4.94 -6.70
CA LEU A 46 10.78 -5.66 -6.06
C LEU A 46 10.35 -6.99 -5.43
N THR A 47 9.10 -7.13 -4.98
CA THR A 47 8.58 -8.38 -4.41
C THR A 47 7.92 -9.30 -5.44
N GLY A 48 7.46 -8.76 -6.56
CA GLY A 48 6.62 -9.48 -7.53
C GLY A 48 5.14 -9.57 -7.11
N TYR A 49 4.74 -8.90 -6.03
CA TYR A 49 3.36 -8.89 -5.59
C TYR A 49 2.47 -8.06 -6.52
N PRO A 50 1.20 -8.48 -6.75
CA PRO A 50 0.24 -7.64 -7.46
C PRO A 50 -0.04 -6.38 -6.66
N THR A 51 -0.23 -5.25 -7.34
CA THR A 51 -0.66 -3.98 -6.72
C THR A 51 -1.89 -3.41 -7.42
N VAL A 52 -2.68 -2.62 -6.68
CA VAL A 52 -3.87 -1.95 -7.19
C VAL A 52 -3.51 -1.02 -8.35
N ILE A 53 -2.47 -0.18 -8.15
CA ILE A 53 -1.93 0.69 -9.18
C ILE A 53 -0.45 1.01 -8.93
N GLY A 54 0.36 0.88 -9.99
CA GLY A 54 1.79 1.21 -9.98
C GLY A 54 2.06 2.58 -10.60
N VAL A 55 2.96 2.64 -11.59
CA VAL A 55 3.28 3.88 -12.31
C VAL A 55 2.19 4.19 -13.35
N VAL A 56 1.42 5.26 -13.09
CA VAL A 56 0.18 5.59 -13.83
C VAL A 56 0.40 5.76 -15.34
N PRO A 57 1.39 6.54 -15.83
CA PRO A 57 1.64 6.67 -17.27
C PRO A 57 1.96 5.34 -17.95
N VAL A 58 2.72 4.47 -17.28
CA VAL A 58 3.08 3.14 -17.81
C VAL A 58 1.81 2.29 -17.93
N GLN A 59 0.91 2.34 -16.96
CA GLN A 59 -0.35 1.60 -17.04
C GLN A 59 -1.26 2.10 -18.15
N LYS A 60 -1.34 3.42 -18.38
CA LYS A 60 -2.09 4.01 -19.49
C LYS A 60 -1.49 3.61 -20.85
N GLN A 61 -0.17 3.61 -20.97
CA GLN A 61 0.51 3.18 -22.20
C GLN A 61 0.28 1.68 -22.51
N GLN A 62 0.29 0.84 -21.48
CA GLN A 62 0.05 -0.61 -21.63
C GLN A 62 -1.42 -0.95 -21.87
N ARG A 63 -2.36 -0.04 -21.57
CA ARG A 63 -3.81 -0.28 -21.62
C ARG A 63 -4.54 0.85 -22.37
N PRO A 64 -4.27 1.04 -23.67
CA PRO A 64 -4.96 2.04 -24.46
C PRO A 64 -6.48 1.77 -24.46
N GLY A 65 -7.28 2.80 -24.17
CA GLY A 65 -8.75 2.71 -24.04
C GLY A 65 -9.27 2.35 -22.64
N MET A 66 -8.38 2.12 -21.66
CA MET A 66 -8.75 1.87 -20.25
C MET A 66 -8.29 3.00 -19.31
N GLU A 67 -7.99 4.19 -19.83
CA GLU A 67 -7.40 5.29 -19.06
C GLU A 67 -8.27 5.69 -17.88
N ARG A 68 -9.60 5.66 -18.05
CA ARG A 68 -10.56 5.95 -16.98
C ARG A 68 -10.47 4.97 -15.81
N LEU A 69 -10.22 3.69 -16.08
CA LEU A 69 -10.03 2.69 -15.04
C LEU A 69 -8.72 2.94 -14.28
N VAL A 70 -7.66 3.34 -14.97
CA VAL A 70 -6.39 3.71 -14.34
C VAL A 70 -6.57 4.92 -13.44
N ASP A 71 -7.32 5.93 -13.90
CA ASP A 71 -7.61 7.13 -13.11
C ASP A 71 -8.46 6.84 -11.87
N TRP A 72 -9.45 5.95 -11.98
CA TRP A 72 -10.24 5.50 -10.82
C TRP A 72 -9.39 4.78 -9.78
N ARG A 73 -8.56 3.81 -10.20
CA ARG A 73 -7.65 3.11 -9.27
C ARG A 73 -6.68 4.09 -8.61
N TYR A 74 -6.17 5.07 -9.35
CA TYR A 74 -5.29 6.09 -8.78
C TYR A 74 -6.01 6.91 -7.72
N ALA A 75 -7.24 7.34 -8.02
CA ALA A 75 -8.07 8.09 -7.08
C ALA A 75 -8.38 7.28 -5.82
N ASP A 76 -8.73 5.99 -5.95
CA ASP A 76 -9.04 5.13 -4.82
C ASP A 76 -7.83 4.93 -3.92
N VAL A 77 -6.66 4.58 -4.46
CA VAL A 77 -5.44 4.41 -3.65
C VAL A 77 -5.02 5.72 -2.99
N THR A 78 -5.19 6.86 -3.69
CA THR A 78 -4.94 8.18 -3.12
C THR A 78 -5.93 8.50 -2.00
N ALA A 79 -7.21 8.18 -2.17
CA ALA A 79 -8.25 8.38 -1.16
C ALA A 79 -8.00 7.52 0.07
N VAL A 80 -7.49 6.30 -0.13
CA VAL A 80 -6.91 5.53 0.97
C VAL A 80 -5.82 6.40 1.59
N TYR A 81 -4.64 6.63 1.02
CA TYR A 81 -3.58 7.28 1.80
C TYR A 81 -3.79 8.75 2.25
N SER A 82 -4.81 9.47 1.76
CA SER A 82 -5.05 10.89 2.10
C SER A 82 -6.29 11.17 2.96
N GLY A 83 -7.20 10.20 3.08
CA GLY A 83 -8.46 10.35 3.84
C GLY A 83 -8.22 10.56 5.34
N ARG A 84 -9.12 11.31 5.98
CA ARG A 84 -9.13 11.55 7.44
C ARG A 84 -10.23 10.78 8.15
N GLU A 85 -11.04 10.08 7.39
CA GLU A 85 -12.10 9.26 7.91
C GLU A 85 -11.56 7.95 8.50
N GLY A 86 -12.42 7.28 9.29
CA GLY A 86 -12.07 6.02 9.94
C GLY A 86 -11.88 4.87 8.95
N PHE A 87 -11.46 3.72 9.48
CA PHE A 87 -11.19 2.51 8.69
C PHE A 87 -12.37 2.08 7.80
N ASP A 88 -13.61 2.26 8.27
CA ASP A 88 -14.83 1.87 7.56
C ASP A 88 -14.97 2.54 6.18
N GLU A 89 -14.37 3.71 5.96
CA GLU A 89 -14.42 4.40 4.66
C GLU A 89 -13.44 3.82 3.63
N ILE A 90 -12.34 3.21 4.09
CA ILE A 90 -11.35 2.60 3.20
C ILE A 90 -11.56 1.09 3.03
N GLU A 91 -12.25 0.45 3.97
CA GLU A 91 -12.47 -0.99 3.94
C GLU A 91 -13.10 -1.48 2.62
N PRO A 92 -14.13 -0.83 2.05
CA PRO A 92 -14.69 -1.24 0.76
C PRO A 92 -13.65 -1.24 -0.36
N ILE A 93 -12.74 -0.27 -0.37
CA ILE A 93 -11.66 -0.19 -1.37
C ILE A 93 -10.69 -1.37 -1.19
N LEU A 94 -10.34 -1.71 0.06
CA LEU A 94 -9.48 -2.86 0.34
C LEU A 94 -10.14 -4.18 -0.12
N GLN A 95 -11.44 -4.33 0.08
CA GLN A 95 -12.23 -5.48 -0.35
C GLN A 95 -12.32 -5.57 -1.88
N ASP A 96 -12.70 -4.48 -2.55
CA ASP A 96 -12.90 -4.44 -4.01
C ASP A 96 -11.63 -4.81 -4.78
N TYR A 97 -10.47 -4.41 -4.27
CA TYR A 97 -9.18 -4.72 -4.87
C TYR A 97 -8.51 -5.98 -4.31
N GLY A 98 -9.12 -6.66 -3.34
CA GLY A 98 -8.55 -7.84 -2.69
C GLY A 98 -7.21 -7.55 -2.03
N VAL A 99 -7.03 -6.34 -1.47
CA VAL A 99 -5.80 -5.94 -0.77
C VAL A 99 -5.62 -6.83 0.44
N ARG A 100 -4.41 -7.34 0.64
CA ARG A 100 -4.03 -8.11 1.83
C ARG A 100 -2.93 -7.44 2.63
N LEU A 101 -2.10 -6.64 1.98
CA LEU A 101 -1.01 -5.90 2.60
C LEU A 101 -1.17 -4.41 2.36
N ILE A 102 -1.01 -3.60 3.40
CA ILE A 102 -0.91 -2.15 3.32
C ILE A 102 0.51 -1.77 3.75
N TYR A 103 1.21 -1.04 2.88
CA TYR A 103 2.60 -0.67 3.09
C TYR A 103 2.73 0.81 3.45
N VAL A 104 3.40 1.13 4.56
CA VAL A 104 3.68 2.51 4.96
C VAL A 104 5.17 2.67 5.25
N GLY A 105 5.91 3.22 4.29
CA GLY A 105 7.33 3.52 4.41
C GLY A 105 7.65 5.01 4.21
N ALA A 106 8.91 5.31 3.92
CA ALA A 106 9.39 6.69 3.82
C ALA A 106 8.71 7.48 2.67
N LEU A 107 8.41 6.83 1.54
CA LEU A 107 7.68 7.48 0.44
C LEU A 107 6.26 7.87 0.87
N GLU A 108 5.52 6.94 1.48
CA GLU A 108 4.16 7.18 1.93
C GLU A 108 4.12 8.33 2.95
N ARG A 109 5.05 8.33 3.90
CA ARG A 109 5.20 9.38 4.93
C ARG A 109 5.61 10.74 4.36
N ALA A 110 6.40 10.76 3.29
CA ALA A 110 6.78 12.00 2.62
C ALA A 110 5.66 12.55 1.73
N THR A 111 4.73 11.70 1.30
CA THR A 111 3.69 12.03 0.32
C THR A 111 2.37 12.43 0.97
N TYR A 112 2.00 11.76 2.06
CA TYR A 112 0.67 11.87 2.65
C TYR A 112 0.69 12.49 4.05
N PRO A 113 -0.41 13.15 4.49
CA PRO A 113 -0.51 13.71 5.84
C PRO A 113 -0.31 12.64 6.90
N ALA A 114 0.44 12.97 7.96
CA ALA A 114 0.69 12.03 9.07
C ALA A 114 -0.63 11.55 9.70
N GLU A 115 -1.60 12.46 9.85
CA GLU A 115 -2.92 12.16 10.43
C GLU A 115 -3.70 11.14 9.59
N ALA A 116 -3.48 11.11 8.27
CA ALA A 116 -4.10 10.11 7.39
C ALA A 116 -3.41 8.74 7.51
N LEU A 117 -2.13 8.70 7.89
CA LEU A 117 -1.41 7.45 8.10
C LEU A 117 -1.65 6.87 9.50
N ASP A 118 -1.93 7.72 10.49
CA ASP A 118 -2.18 7.31 11.88
C ASP A 118 -3.40 6.40 12.02
N ARG A 119 -4.41 6.55 11.16
CA ARG A 119 -5.55 5.61 11.10
C ARG A 119 -5.11 4.16 10.83
N PHE A 120 -3.95 3.97 10.20
CA PHE A 120 -3.15 2.74 10.13
C PHE A 120 -3.10 2.02 11.48
N ASP A 121 -2.59 2.77 12.44
CA ASP A 121 -2.34 2.33 13.79
C ASP A 121 -3.61 2.27 14.61
N GLU A 122 -4.55 3.19 14.38
CA GLU A 122 -5.88 3.15 15.02
C GLU A 122 -6.67 1.90 14.60
N ALA A 123 -6.68 1.56 13.31
CA ALA A 123 -7.32 0.37 12.79
C ALA A 123 -6.65 -0.91 13.32
N ALA A 124 -5.31 -0.89 13.48
CA ALA A 124 -4.61 -2.00 14.11
C ALA A 124 -4.97 -2.14 15.60
N ALA A 125 -5.06 -1.03 16.34
CA ALA A 125 -5.46 -1.02 17.74
C ALA A 125 -6.92 -1.46 17.94
N ALA A 126 -7.81 -1.14 16.99
CA ALA A 126 -9.20 -1.59 16.96
C ALA A 126 -9.36 -3.06 16.51
N GLY A 127 -8.29 -3.68 16.01
CA GLY A 127 -8.28 -5.07 15.56
C GLY A 127 -8.84 -5.30 14.15
N ASN A 128 -8.97 -4.24 13.35
CA ASN A 128 -9.31 -4.31 11.92
C ASN A 128 -8.10 -4.68 11.04
N LEU A 129 -6.89 -4.35 11.50
CA LEU A 129 -5.62 -4.70 10.85
C LEU A 129 -4.71 -5.41 11.84
N ASP A 130 -3.83 -6.27 11.32
CA ASP A 130 -2.74 -6.86 12.10
C ASP A 130 -1.40 -6.24 11.65
N VAL A 131 -0.53 -5.86 12.59
CA VAL A 131 0.82 -5.37 12.26
C VAL A 131 1.74 -6.55 12.06
N LEU A 132 2.18 -6.79 10.82
CA LEU A 132 3.08 -7.90 10.49
C LEU A 132 4.55 -7.53 10.65
N TYR A 133 4.90 -6.29 10.31
CA TYR A 133 6.28 -5.80 10.34
C TYR A 133 6.31 -4.34 10.77
N ARG A 134 7.25 -4.00 11.65
CA ARG A 134 7.56 -2.62 12.05
C ARG A 134 9.04 -2.50 12.41
N ALA A 135 9.85 -2.03 11.47
CA ALA A 135 11.25 -1.69 11.68
C ALA A 135 11.73 -0.75 10.57
N GLU A 136 12.84 -0.04 10.82
CA GLU A 136 13.50 0.84 9.84
C GLU A 136 12.56 1.87 9.18
N GLY A 137 11.61 2.42 9.95
CA GLY A 137 10.66 3.42 9.46
C GLY A 137 9.53 2.89 8.57
N VAL A 138 9.49 1.57 8.34
CA VAL A 138 8.44 0.88 7.57
C VAL A 138 7.47 0.18 8.51
N THR A 139 6.18 0.23 8.19
CA THR A 139 5.16 -0.63 8.78
C THR A 139 4.38 -1.35 7.69
N ILE A 140 4.19 -2.66 7.85
CA ILE A 140 3.35 -3.49 6.98
C ILE A 140 2.16 -3.97 7.80
N TYR A 141 0.97 -3.59 7.36
CA TYR A 141 -0.29 -4.04 7.94
C TYR A 141 -0.89 -5.14 7.07
N PHE A 142 -1.52 -6.10 7.72
CA PHE A 142 -2.30 -7.14 7.08
C PHE A 142 -3.78 -6.86 7.26
N TYR A 143 -4.49 -6.90 6.13
CA TYR A 143 -5.95 -6.91 6.10
C TYR A 143 -6.44 -8.35 5.93
N GLY A 144 -7.05 -8.88 6.99
CA GLY A 144 -7.61 -10.23 7.03
C GLY A 144 -9.02 -10.35 6.43
N GLY A 145 -9.63 -9.24 6.00
CA GLY A 145 -11.05 -9.21 5.63
C GLY A 145 -11.98 -9.29 6.85
N ALA A 146 -13.28 -9.36 6.59
CA ALA A 146 -14.29 -9.62 7.62
C ALA A 146 -14.14 -11.05 8.17
N ARG A 147 -13.25 -11.23 9.16
CA ARG A 147 -13.03 -12.43 9.99
C ARG A 147 -13.48 -13.77 9.36
N GLU A 148 -12.73 -14.29 8.40
CA GLU A 148 -12.49 -15.74 8.27
C GLU A 148 -11.03 -15.93 7.82
N SER A 149 -10.25 -16.66 8.63
CA SER A 149 -8.79 -16.94 8.53
C SER A 149 -7.82 -15.83 8.99
N ARG A 150 -7.14 -16.12 10.11
CA ARG A 150 -6.02 -15.36 10.70
C ARG A 150 -4.69 -16.11 10.58
N GLU A 151 -4.55 -16.94 9.55
CA GLU A 151 -3.28 -17.61 9.25
C GLU A 151 -2.74 -17.07 7.93
N PRO A 152 -1.45 -16.71 7.86
CA PRO A 152 -0.90 -15.95 6.74
C PRO A 152 -0.65 -16.85 5.53
N PHE A 153 -1.74 -17.28 4.87
CA PHE A 153 -1.78 -18.02 3.59
C PHE A 153 -1.59 -19.55 3.74
N ASP A 154 -2.69 -20.27 3.97
CA ASP A 154 -2.77 -21.74 4.04
C ASP A 154 -2.20 -22.43 2.78
N SER A 155 -1.49 -23.52 3.04
CA SER A 155 -0.61 -24.31 2.15
C SER A 155 -1.23 -24.86 0.86
#